data_AF-A0AAD5ZFN9-F1
#
_entry.id   AF-A0AAD5ZFN9-F1
#
_cell.length_a   1.000
_cell.length_b   1.000
_cell.length_c   1.000
_cell.angle_alpha   90.00
_cell.angle_beta   90.00
_cell.angle_gamma   90.00
#
_symmetry.space_group_name_H-M   'P 1'
#
loop_
_entity.id
_entity.type
_entity.pdbx_description
1 polymer ?
#
loop_
_entity_poly.entity_id
_entity_poly.type
_entity_poly.pdbx_seq_one_letter_code
_entity_poly.pdbx_strand_id
1 'polypeptide(L)'
;MDPNPTSHPILSYVLSRVPPSLSFKRPQKATSEFDVEQPPPPPEDATADDLKGLDLEERMPGLKDPTVLAAMSKAVAEVAQTRSVLGALGPRPDHEAIDKARARIAEIDAWLSPQLEEIVLSSPHAGDADGQQLQNEQAQKEKERREAAEKELLGLRALIQLDEMHEAYETLLKDAEENLDKIYYAAMEHAKPSEKESYEADAENEEEEVNEEVIGLLEKGKMLDRVDLSDRGLKRLPDSFGKLTGLVYLNLSGNQLETLPDAIGTLDSLEELRLTNNILTSLPDSIGLMTNLKILDVSGNKLKSLPDSICHCSSLVELDASYNQLTYLPTNIGFELVNLQKLRVHLNKLRSLPTSIGDMTSLRLLDAHFNELRGLPSSIGKLQNLETLNVSSNFSDLQELPITFGDLINLKELDLSNNQIHSLPDSFGRLENLEKLNLDQNPLSEPPADIIKQGVDSVKQYMSKRWLQFLIEEEEREKKMAEEATGQQGPQQLGWLTRSVSSVGKLAGTVAEYLSPRANRPNRDSYLDQQF
;
A
#
# COMPACT_ATOMS: atom_id res chain seq x y z
N MET A 1 21.11 -15.19 16.43
CA MET A 1 21.51 -15.07 15.01
C MET A 1 23.01 -15.32 14.92
N ASP A 2 23.40 -16.20 14.01
CA ASP A 2 24.76 -16.64 13.71
C ASP A 2 25.71 -15.45 13.42
N PRO A 3 26.93 -15.39 13.98
CA PRO A 3 27.90 -14.35 13.65
C PRO A 3 28.68 -14.81 12.42
N ASN A 4 28.08 -14.72 11.23
CA ASN A 4 28.79 -15.06 9.99
C ASN A 4 29.56 -13.81 9.49
N PRO A 5 30.89 -13.85 9.35
CA PRO A 5 31.72 -12.69 8.99
C PRO A 5 31.70 -12.33 7.50
N THR A 6 30.67 -12.74 6.75
CA THR A 6 30.66 -12.70 5.28
C THR A 6 29.89 -11.52 4.69
N SER A 7 28.98 -10.86 5.43
CA SER A 7 28.18 -9.75 4.88
C SER A 7 28.85 -8.38 5.02
N HIS A 8 29.64 -8.14 6.07
CA HIS A 8 30.27 -6.83 6.33
C HIS A 8 31.73 -6.97 6.82
N PRO A 9 32.70 -7.12 5.90
CA PRO A 9 34.11 -7.33 6.23
C PRO A 9 34.76 -6.11 6.90
N ILE A 10 34.29 -4.90 6.60
CA ILE A 10 34.79 -3.64 7.17
C ILE A 10 34.39 -3.56 8.66
N LEU A 11 33.12 -3.83 8.97
CA LEU A 11 32.59 -3.84 10.34
C LEU A 11 33.28 -4.88 11.23
N SER A 12 33.48 -6.10 10.71
CA SER A 12 34.16 -7.19 11.43
C SER A 12 35.61 -6.84 11.78
N TYR A 13 36.29 -6.12 10.90
CA TYR A 13 37.66 -5.67 11.13
C TYR A 13 37.75 -4.53 12.14
N VAL A 14 36.87 -3.52 12.03
CA VAL A 14 36.92 -2.36 12.94
C VAL A 14 36.56 -2.78 14.38
N LEU A 15 35.58 -3.67 14.56
CA LEU A 15 35.25 -4.24 15.87
C LEU A 15 36.40 -5.07 16.47
N SER A 16 37.29 -5.65 15.64
CA SER A 16 38.48 -6.39 16.12
C SER A 16 39.63 -5.48 16.59
N ARG A 17 39.58 -4.18 16.29
CA ARG A 17 40.61 -3.18 16.59
C ARG A 17 40.24 -2.24 17.75
N VAL A 18 39.03 -2.34 18.29
CA VAL A 18 38.62 -1.60 19.49
C VAL A 18 39.33 -2.21 20.72
N PRO A 19 40.03 -1.43 21.55
CA PRO A 19 40.75 -1.98 22.70
C PRO A 19 39.79 -2.68 23.67
N PRO A 20 40.22 -3.78 24.33
CA PRO A 20 39.37 -4.57 25.21
C PRO A 20 38.88 -3.81 26.48
N SER A 21 39.32 -2.58 26.71
CA SER A 21 38.77 -1.66 27.71
C SER A 21 37.38 -1.10 27.33
N LEU A 22 36.97 -1.19 26.07
CA LEU A 22 35.60 -0.93 25.59
C LEU A 22 34.83 -2.21 25.25
N SER A 23 35.43 -3.39 25.49
CA SER A 23 34.67 -4.64 25.54
C SER A 23 33.90 -4.64 26.86
N PHE A 24 32.59 -4.41 26.78
CA PHE A 24 31.68 -4.61 27.90
C PHE A 24 31.71 -6.09 28.30
N LYS A 25 32.58 -6.42 29.27
CA LYS A 25 32.43 -7.63 30.06
C LYS A 25 31.03 -7.61 30.63
N ARG A 26 30.25 -8.63 30.24
CA ARG A 26 29.00 -9.07 30.86
C ARG A 26 29.00 -8.71 32.36
N PRO A 27 28.12 -7.84 32.85
CA PRO A 27 28.07 -7.58 34.28
C PRO A 27 27.58 -8.85 34.96
N GLN A 28 28.48 -9.50 35.70
CA GLN A 28 28.04 -10.23 36.87
C GLN A 28 27.37 -9.22 37.81
N LYS A 29 26.13 -9.52 38.19
CA LYS A 29 25.36 -8.96 39.31
C LYS A 29 26.09 -7.88 40.15
N ALA A 30 25.63 -6.62 40.06
CA ALA A 30 25.10 -5.81 41.16
C ALA A 30 25.21 -4.29 40.88
N THR A 31 24.04 -3.63 40.82
CA THR A 31 23.70 -2.29 41.36
C THR A 31 24.73 -1.15 41.29
N SER A 32 24.58 -0.25 40.32
CA SER A 32 24.60 1.22 40.54
C SER A 32 24.14 1.93 39.26
N GLU A 33 23.24 2.90 39.40
CA GLU A 33 22.63 3.71 38.34
C GLU A 33 23.67 4.34 37.40
N PHE A 34 23.42 4.26 36.09
CA PHE A 34 24.19 4.95 35.05
C PHE A 34 23.41 6.19 34.62
N ASP A 35 24.02 7.37 34.79
CA ASP A 35 23.44 8.68 34.45
C ASP A 35 23.81 9.05 33.00
N VAL A 36 22.80 9.39 32.20
CA VAL A 36 22.88 9.55 30.74
C VAL A 36 23.41 10.92 30.33
N GLU A 37 23.48 11.90 31.24
CA GLU A 37 23.75 13.30 30.89
C GLU A 37 25.23 13.76 30.99
N GLN A 38 26.17 12.95 31.49
CA GLN A 38 27.59 13.36 31.56
C GLN A 38 28.61 12.23 31.27
N PRO A 39 29.29 12.23 30.11
CA PRO A 39 30.37 11.29 29.83
C PRO A 39 31.71 11.74 30.47
N PRO A 40 32.58 10.81 30.93
CA PRO A 40 33.89 11.13 31.49
C PRO A 40 34.92 11.47 30.39
N PRO A 41 35.98 12.23 30.70
CA PRO A 41 36.98 12.65 29.70
C PRO A 41 37.93 11.50 29.32
N PRO A 42 38.57 11.55 28.13
CA PRO A 42 39.44 10.48 27.66
C PRO A 42 40.77 10.45 28.44
N PRO A 43 41.33 9.26 28.74
CA PRO A 43 42.66 9.15 29.32
C PRO A 43 43.74 9.35 28.26
N GLU A 44 44.75 10.12 28.62
CA GLU A 44 46.03 10.24 27.91
C GLU A 44 46.79 8.90 27.99
N ASP A 45 47.53 8.59 26.92
CA ASP A 45 48.46 7.47 26.73
C ASP A 45 47.90 6.08 26.35
N ALA A 46 47.98 5.78 25.04
CA ALA A 46 48.14 4.42 24.54
C ALA A 46 49.17 4.41 23.38
N THR A 47 50.26 3.66 23.56
CA THR A 47 51.41 3.57 22.64
C THR A 47 51.21 2.52 21.54
N ALA A 48 51.92 2.75 20.43
CA ALA A 48 51.64 2.24 19.08
C ALA A 48 52.03 0.78 18.74
N ASP A 49 52.20 -0.13 19.71
CA ASP A 49 53.01 -1.35 19.47
C ASP A 49 52.28 -2.72 19.40
N ASP A 50 50.95 -2.77 19.42
CA ASP A 50 50.19 -4.05 19.38
C ASP A 50 49.54 -4.39 18.01
N LEU A 51 50.02 -3.82 16.90
CA LEU A 51 49.41 -3.96 15.57
C LEU A 51 50.31 -4.60 14.51
N LYS A 52 50.81 -5.82 14.75
CA LYS A 52 51.47 -6.61 13.70
C LYS A 52 50.78 -7.96 13.50
N GLY A 53 49.93 -8.01 12.48
CA GLY A 53 49.39 -9.26 11.96
C GLY A 53 48.03 -9.07 11.30
N LEU A 54 48.05 -8.66 10.02
CA LEU A 54 47.08 -8.88 8.94
C LEU A 54 47.28 -7.74 7.92
N ASP A 55 47.89 -8.06 6.78
CA ASP A 55 48.14 -7.16 5.64
C ASP A 55 46.83 -6.54 5.11
N LEU A 56 46.47 -5.38 5.65
CA LEU A 56 45.37 -4.52 5.20
C LEU A 56 45.88 -3.19 4.64
N GLU A 57 47.18 -2.93 4.72
CA GLU A 57 47.84 -1.78 4.11
C GLU A 57 47.75 -1.82 2.56
N GLU A 58 47.65 -3.02 1.96
CA GLU A 58 47.45 -3.21 0.52
C GLU A 58 45.97 -3.23 0.07
N ARG A 59 45.03 -3.62 0.95
CA ARG A 59 43.62 -3.84 0.58
C ARG A 59 42.71 -2.63 0.76
N MET A 60 43.06 -1.70 1.65
CA MET A 60 42.20 -0.56 2.02
C MET A 60 43.02 0.75 2.20
N PRO A 61 43.42 1.42 1.11
CA PRO A 61 44.34 2.56 1.16
C PRO A 61 43.77 3.82 1.83
N GLY A 62 42.44 3.97 1.88
CA GLY A 62 41.74 5.12 2.47
C GLY A 62 41.76 5.20 4.00
N LEU A 63 42.21 4.15 4.69
CA LEU A 63 42.31 4.12 6.16
C LEU A 63 43.46 4.95 6.75
N LYS A 64 44.20 5.69 5.91
CA LYS A 64 45.32 6.56 6.33
C LYS A 64 44.87 7.97 6.74
N ASP A 65 43.64 8.36 6.39
CA ASP A 65 43.13 9.68 6.70
C ASP A 65 42.63 9.74 8.17
N PRO A 66 43.20 10.61 9.02
CA PRO A 66 42.77 10.75 10.41
C PRO A 66 41.31 11.22 10.56
N THR A 67 40.74 11.91 9.57
CA THR A 67 39.33 12.33 9.59
C THR A 67 38.38 11.17 9.34
N VAL A 68 38.76 10.26 8.43
CA VAL A 68 38.02 9.02 8.14
C VAL A 68 38.09 8.07 9.33
N LEU A 69 39.25 7.94 9.97
CA LEU A 69 39.39 7.15 11.20
C LEU A 69 38.53 7.69 12.35
N ALA A 70 38.45 9.01 12.52
CA ALA A 70 37.59 9.64 13.53
C ALA A 70 36.09 9.42 13.24
N ALA A 71 35.67 9.57 11.98
CA ALA A 71 34.30 9.34 11.55
C ALA A 71 33.88 7.87 11.69
N MET A 72 34.76 6.94 11.30
CA MET A 72 34.54 5.50 11.48
C MET A 72 34.49 5.12 12.96
N SER A 73 35.36 5.69 13.80
CA SER A 73 35.33 5.46 15.25
C SER A 73 34.01 5.91 15.87
N LYS A 74 33.44 7.02 15.40
CA LYS A 74 32.14 7.52 15.87
C LYS A 74 30.99 6.60 15.43
N ALA A 75 30.94 6.23 14.16
CA ALA A 75 29.92 5.32 13.63
C ALA A 75 29.95 3.94 14.32
N VAL A 76 31.14 3.43 14.63
CA VAL A 76 31.30 2.16 15.35
C VAL A 76 30.83 2.25 16.79
N ALA A 77 31.04 3.39 17.45
CA ALA A 77 30.51 3.63 18.79
C ALA A 77 28.97 3.64 18.79
N GLU A 78 28.35 4.28 17.79
CA GLU A 78 26.90 4.30 17.59
C GLU A 78 26.34 2.88 17.32
N VAL A 79 26.98 2.09 16.44
CA VAL A 79 26.61 0.69 16.19
C VAL A 79 26.74 -0.17 17.45
N ALA A 80 27.83 0.00 18.22
CA ALA A 80 28.05 -0.73 19.46
C ALA A 80 27.01 -0.39 20.53
N GLN A 81 26.63 0.89 20.64
CA GLN A 81 25.58 1.35 21.54
C GLN A 81 24.21 0.75 21.17
N THR A 82 23.84 0.80 19.89
CA THR A 82 22.58 0.22 19.38
C THR A 82 22.51 -1.29 19.62
N ARG A 83 23.61 -2.02 19.39
CA ARG A 83 23.69 -3.46 19.69
C ARG A 83 23.61 -3.76 21.18
N SER A 84 24.17 -2.90 22.03
CA SER A 84 24.06 -3.02 23.49
C SER A 84 22.61 -2.87 23.94
N VAL A 85 21.89 -1.89 23.39
CA VAL A 85 20.46 -1.67 23.67
C VAL A 85 19.62 -2.85 23.19
N LEU A 86 19.84 -3.35 21.97
CA LEU A 86 19.20 -4.58 21.47
C LEU A 86 19.47 -5.80 22.36
N GLY A 87 20.70 -5.93 22.88
CA GLY A 87 21.05 -7.01 23.81
C GLY A 87 20.38 -6.88 25.17
N ALA A 88 20.09 -5.65 25.63
CA ALA A 88 19.40 -5.39 26.89
C ALA A 88 17.88 -5.59 26.80
N LEU A 89 17.28 -5.41 25.61
CA LEU A 89 15.85 -5.65 25.34
C LEU A 89 15.47 -7.15 25.41
N GLY A 90 16.44 -8.05 25.23
CA GLY A 90 16.23 -9.49 25.31
C GLY A 90 15.91 -10.14 23.96
N PRO A 91 15.40 -11.39 23.94
CA PRO A 91 15.05 -12.04 22.69
C PRO A 91 13.80 -11.41 22.09
N ARG A 92 13.83 -11.17 20.77
CA ARG A 92 12.68 -10.69 20.03
C ARG A 92 11.52 -11.70 20.11
N PRO A 93 10.28 -11.25 20.39
CA PRO A 93 9.09 -12.09 20.29
C PRO A 93 8.94 -12.72 18.90
N ASP A 94 8.37 -13.91 18.81
CA ASP A 94 8.05 -14.49 17.50
C ASP A 94 6.83 -13.81 16.87
N HIS A 95 6.76 -13.82 15.53
CA HIS A 95 5.66 -13.21 14.79
C HIS A 95 4.31 -13.86 15.14
N GLU A 96 4.31 -15.15 15.48
CA GLU A 96 3.10 -15.88 15.86
C GLU A 96 2.52 -15.40 17.21
N ALA A 97 3.36 -15.07 18.20
CA ALA A 97 2.90 -14.51 19.47
C ALA A 97 2.42 -13.08 19.32
N ILE A 98 3.02 -12.29 18.43
CA ILE A 98 2.57 -10.92 18.12
C ILE A 98 1.19 -10.94 17.44
N ASP A 99 0.99 -11.83 16.46
CA ASP A 99 -0.31 -11.99 15.81
C ASP A 99 -1.39 -12.48 16.78
N LYS A 100 -1.04 -13.45 17.65
CA LYS A 100 -1.94 -13.91 18.72
C LYS A 100 -2.26 -12.79 19.71
N ALA A 101 -1.29 -11.94 20.05
CA ALA A 101 -1.51 -10.81 20.94
C ALA A 101 -2.43 -9.75 20.30
N ARG A 102 -2.24 -9.44 19.02
CA ARG A 102 -3.12 -8.52 18.26
C ARG A 102 -4.53 -9.05 18.14
N ALA A 103 -4.69 -10.34 17.81
CA ALA A 103 -5.99 -11.00 17.76
C ALA A 103 -6.68 -10.98 19.14
N ARG A 104 -5.91 -11.26 20.21
CA ARG A 104 -6.44 -11.27 21.57
C ARG A 104 -6.86 -9.89 22.07
N ILE A 105 -6.13 -8.83 21.72
CA ILE A 105 -6.53 -7.44 21.99
C ILE A 105 -7.85 -7.15 21.28
N ALA A 106 -7.99 -7.51 19.99
CA ALA A 106 -9.22 -7.30 19.23
C ALA A 106 -10.41 -8.08 19.81
N GLU A 107 -10.21 -9.30 20.31
CA GLU A 107 -11.24 -10.07 21.01
C GLU A 107 -11.69 -9.40 22.31
N ILE A 108 -10.74 -8.90 23.12
CA ILE A 108 -11.04 -8.22 24.39
C ILE A 108 -11.79 -6.90 24.12
N ASP A 109 -11.36 -6.13 23.11
CA ASP A 109 -12.02 -4.88 22.72
C ASP A 109 -13.44 -5.14 22.15
N ALA A 110 -13.60 -6.18 21.33
CA ALA A 110 -14.90 -6.60 20.79
C ALA A 110 -15.84 -7.17 21.88
N TRP A 111 -15.30 -7.72 22.96
CA TRP A 111 -16.08 -8.20 24.10
C TRP A 111 -16.49 -7.07 25.07
N LEU A 112 -15.63 -6.06 25.26
CA LEU A 112 -15.91 -4.91 26.12
C LEU A 112 -16.93 -3.94 25.51
N SER A 113 -16.94 -3.77 24.18
CA SER A 113 -17.79 -2.78 23.49
C SER A 113 -19.31 -2.99 23.66
N PRO A 114 -19.85 -4.22 23.50
CA PRO A 114 -21.29 -4.47 23.67
C PRO A 114 -21.76 -4.37 25.13
N GLN A 115 -20.88 -4.71 26.08
CA GLN A 115 -21.22 -4.63 27.52
C GLN A 115 -21.34 -3.18 28.01
N LEU A 116 -20.60 -2.25 27.39
CA LEU A 116 -20.74 -0.82 27.65
C LEU A 116 -22.07 -0.25 27.10
N GLU A 117 -22.56 -0.77 25.97
CA GLU A 117 -23.83 -0.33 25.36
C GLU A 117 -25.07 -0.88 26.10
N GLU A 118 -25.02 -2.13 26.59
CA GLU A 118 -26.13 -2.76 27.32
C GLU A 118 -26.45 -2.03 28.64
N ILE A 119 -25.46 -1.39 29.27
CA ILE A 119 -25.60 -0.68 30.55
C ILE A 119 -26.19 0.72 30.38
N VAL A 120 -25.87 1.42 29.28
CA VAL A 120 -26.50 2.72 28.95
C VAL A 120 -28.00 2.57 28.74
N LEU A 121 -28.42 1.40 28.24
CA LEU A 121 -29.81 1.09 27.91
C LEU A 121 -30.61 0.48 29.08
N SER A 122 -29.93 -0.05 30.11
CA SER A 122 -30.56 -0.84 31.18
C SER A 122 -30.81 -0.10 32.51
N SER A 123 -30.67 1.23 32.59
CA SER A 123 -30.94 1.98 33.84
C SER A 123 -32.44 2.05 34.20
N PRO A 124 -32.93 1.38 35.27
CA PRO A 124 -34.32 1.48 35.70
C PRO A 124 -34.49 2.54 36.80
N HIS A 125 -35.70 3.09 36.91
CA HIS A 125 -36.08 4.16 37.84
C HIS A 125 -35.77 3.85 39.32
N ALA A 126 -35.23 4.86 40.01
CA ALA A 126 -34.89 4.85 41.43
C ALA A 126 -36.15 4.76 42.31
N GLY A 127 -36.25 3.72 43.15
CA GLY A 127 -37.37 3.57 44.10
C GLY A 127 -37.13 2.61 45.26
N ASP A 128 -36.50 1.45 45.05
CA ASP A 128 -36.44 0.38 46.07
C ASP A 128 -35.02 0.15 46.63
N ALA A 129 -34.91 0.04 47.96
CA ALA A 129 -33.63 -0.16 48.68
C ALA A 129 -32.91 -1.46 48.30
N ASP A 130 -33.66 -2.50 47.93
CA ASP A 130 -33.12 -3.77 47.42
C ASP A 130 -32.54 -3.64 46.00
N GLY A 131 -33.06 -2.70 45.20
CA GLY A 131 -32.54 -2.38 43.87
C GLY A 131 -31.18 -1.69 43.91
N GLN A 132 -30.92 -0.87 44.93
CA GLN A 132 -29.62 -0.21 45.12
C GLN A 132 -28.50 -1.17 45.51
N GLN A 133 -28.80 -2.21 46.31
CA GLN A 133 -27.81 -3.24 46.64
C GLN A 133 -27.44 -4.09 45.43
N LEU A 134 -28.42 -4.49 44.62
CA LEU A 134 -28.18 -5.21 43.37
C LEU A 134 -27.39 -4.38 42.35
N GLN A 135 -27.68 -3.08 42.25
CA GLN A 135 -26.92 -2.14 41.41
C GLN A 135 -25.45 -2.01 41.86
N ASN A 136 -25.21 -1.89 43.16
CA ASN A 136 -23.85 -1.80 43.69
C ASN A 136 -23.06 -3.11 43.50
N GLU A 137 -23.72 -4.27 43.63
CA GLU A 137 -23.08 -5.57 43.39
C GLU A 137 -22.77 -5.78 41.90
N GLN A 138 -23.65 -5.32 41.00
CA GLN A 138 -23.42 -5.33 39.56
C GLN A 138 -22.26 -4.42 39.15
N ALA A 139 -22.24 -3.19 39.66
CA ALA A 139 -21.16 -2.23 39.40
C ALA A 139 -19.80 -2.71 39.93
N GLN A 140 -19.77 -3.36 41.10
CA GLN A 140 -18.54 -3.92 41.66
C GLN A 140 -18.00 -5.08 40.80
N LYS A 141 -18.89 -6.01 40.38
CA LYS A 141 -18.51 -7.13 39.49
C LYS A 141 -18.06 -6.65 38.10
N GLU A 142 -18.56 -5.52 37.63
CA GLU A 142 -18.12 -4.90 36.38
C GLU A 142 -16.74 -4.28 36.53
N LYS A 143 -16.53 -3.50 37.60
CA LYS A 143 -15.24 -2.89 37.90
C LYS A 143 -14.12 -3.92 38.00
N GLU A 144 -14.36 -5.03 38.70
CA GLU A 144 -13.39 -6.13 38.81
C GLU A 144 -13.08 -6.78 37.47
N ARG A 145 -14.09 -6.95 36.59
CA ARG A 145 -13.91 -7.48 35.24
C ARG A 145 -13.12 -6.53 34.34
N ARG A 146 -13.37 -5.23 34.46
CA ARG A 146 -12.63 -4.19 33.75
C ARG A 146 -11.17 -4.15 34.16
N GLU A 147 -10.89 -4.16 35.47
CA GLU A 147 -9.52 -4.19 36.00
C GLU A 147 -8.76 -5.45 35.55
N ALA A 148 -9.45 -6.61 35.46
CA ALA A 148 -8.86 -7.83 34.94
C ALA A 148 -8.51 -7.75 33.44
N ALA A 149 -9.43 -7.23 32.62
CA ALA A 149 -9.20 -7.05 31.18
C ALA A 149 -8.08 -6.02 30.91
N GLU A 150 -8.02 -4.94 31.67
CA GLU A 150 -7.01 -3.90 31.53
C GLU A 150 -5.61 -4.42 31.90
N LYS A 151 -5.52 -5.31 32.90
CA LYS A 151 -4.28 -5.99 33.26
C LYS A 151 -3.80 -6.97 32.17
N GLU A 152 -4.72 -7.68 31.53
CA GLU A 152 -4.41 -8.56 30.39
C GLU A 152 -3.93 -7.74 29.17
N LEU A 153 -4.63 -6.66 28.83
CA LEU A 153 -4.26 -5.73 27.76
C LEU A 153 -2.89 -5.10 27.98
N LEU A 154 -2.54 -4.75 29.22
CA LEU A 154 -1.23 -4.18 29.56
C LEU A 154 -0.09 -5.14 29.21
N GLY A 155 -0.25 -6.44 29.47
CA GLY A 155 0.74 -7.45 29.10
C GLY A 155 0.86 -7.64 27.58
N LEU A 156 -0.26 -7.68 26.86
CA LEU A 156 -0.28 -7.84 25.40
C LEU A 156 0.30 -6.61 24.68
N ARG A 157 0.00 -5.40 25.16
CA ARG A 157 0.58 -4.16 24.63
C ARG A 157 2.08 -4.07 24.88
N ALA A 158 2.55 -4.50 26.05
CA ALA A 158 3.99 -4.56 26.32
C ALA A 158 4.74 -5.51 25.37
N LEU A 159 4.10 -6.62 24.95
CA LEU A 159 4.68 -7.55 23.98
C LEU A 159 4.81 -6.92 22.58
N ILE A 160 3.79 -6.18 22.13
CA ILE A 160 3.80 -5.46 20.85
C ILE A 160 4.85 -4.34 20.87
N GLN A 161 4.90 -3.55 21.95
CA GLN A 161 5.90 -2.49 22.12
C GLN A 161 7.34 -3.03 22.10
N LEU A 162 7.56 -4.24 22.63
CA LEU A 162 8.87 -4.87 22.57
C LEU A 162 9.28 -5.21 21.12
N ASP A 163 8.37 -5.72 20.31
CA ASP A 163 8.63 -6.01 18.89
C ASP A 163 8.85 -4.72 18.08
N GLU A 164 8.05 -3.67 18.30
CA GLU A 164 8.24 -2.35 17.71
C GLU A 164 9.61 -1.76 18.06
N MET A 165 10.08 -1.97 19.29
CA MET A 165 11.40 -1.52 19.71
C MET A 165 12.52 -2.32 19.04
N HIS A 166 12.37 -3.63 18.88
CA HIS A 166 13.31 -4.43 18.10
C HIS A 166 13.38 -3.96 16.65
N GLU A 167 12.25 -3.70 16.00
CA GLU A 167 12.20 -3.19 14.63
C GLU A 167 12.87 -1.81 14.50
N ALA A 168 12.60 -0.88 15.42
CA ALA A 168 13.23 0.45 15.42
C ALA A 168 14.75 0.41 15.63
N TYR A 169 15.26 -0.45 16.52
CA TYR A 169 16.71 -0.56 16.72
C TYR A 169 17.41 -1.39 15.64
N GLU A 170 16.73 -2.35 15.00
CA GLU A 170 17.26 -3.08 13.84
C GLU A 170 17.40 -2.17 12.61
N THR A 171 16.43 -1.27 12.39
CA THR A 171 16.50 -0.25 11.32
C THR A 171 17.62 0.74 11.59
N LEU A 172 17.75 1.27 12.81
CA LEU A 172 18.87 2.13 13.20
C LEU A 172 20.23 1.44 13.05
N LEU A 173 20.31 0.14 13.36
CA LEU A 173 21.53 -0.63 13.17
C LEU A 173 21.91 -0.74 11.69
N LYS A 174 20.92 -1.02 10.83
CA LYS A 174 21.12 -1.12 9.39
C LYS A 174 21.56 0.22 8.79
N ASP A 175 20.92 1.32 9.19
CA ASP A 175 21.25 2.67 8.73
C ASP A 175 22.68 3.07 9.15
N ALA A 176 23.07 2.73 10.38
CA ALA A 176 24.42 2.97 10.88
C ALA A 176 25.48 2.12 10.14
N GLU A 177 25.14 0.87 9.78
CA GLU A 177 25.99 0.00 8.96
C GLU A 177 26.13 0.54 7.52
N GLU A 178 25.04 0.99 6.88
CA GLU A 178 25.07 1.61 5.56
C GLU A 178 25.83 2.94 5.54
N ASN A 179 25.75 3.74 6.61
CA ASN A 179 26.51 4.98 6.75
C ASN A 179 28.03 4.71 6.83
N LEU A 180 28.42 3.63 7.50
CA LEU A 180 29.82 3.23 7.61
C LEU A 180 30.41 2.83 6.25
N ASP A 181 29.62 2.13 5.43
CA ASP A 181 30.01 1.80 4.05
C ASP A 181 30.14 3.08 3.21
N LYS A 182 29.20 4.02 3.30
CA LYS A 182 29.25 5.31 2.57
C LYS A 182 30.49 6.15 2.92
N ILE A 183 30.82 6.26 4.20
CA ILE A 183 32.02 7.01 4.67
C ILE A 183 33.29 6.38 4.09
N TYR A 184 33.36 5.05 4.04
CA TYR A 184 34.53 4.34 3.50
C TYR A 184 34.69 4.53 1.98
N TYR A 185 33.60 4.44 1.20
CA TYR A 185 33.67 4.63 -0.25
C TYR A 185 33.99 6.07 -0.64
N ALA A 186 33.43 7.07 0.05
CA ALA A 186 33.76 8.48 -0.15
C ALA A 186 35.26 8.76 0.10
N ALA A 187 35.86 8.11 1.09
CA ALA A 187 37.29 8.22 1.36
C ALA A 187 38.18 7.59 0.25
N MET A 188 37.69 6.59 -0.49
CA MET A 188 38.42 5.98 -1.60
C MET A 188 38.42 6.84 -2.87
N GLU A 189 37.34 7.59 -3.13
CA GLU A 189 37.27 8.49 -4.30
C GLU A 189 38.28 9.64 -4.19
N HIS A 190 38.53 10.14 -2.98
CA HIS A 190 39.51 11.21 -2.73
C HIS A 190 40.98 10.74 -2.72
N ALA A 191 41.26 9.43 -2.80
CA ALA A 191 42.59 8.85 -2.61
C ALA A 191 43.31 8.40 -3.90
N LYS A 192 42.78 8.65 -5.11
CA LYS A 192 43.46 8.33 -6.37
C LYS A 192 44.08 9.58 -7.03
N PRO A 193 45.41 9.64 -7.23
CA PRO A 193 46.01 10.49 -8.24
C PRO A 193 45.79 9.88 -9.63
N SER A 194 45.51 10.75 -10.60
CA SER A 194 45.45 10.55 -12.05
C SER A 194 46.33 9.43 -12.61
N GLU A 195 45.73 8.52 -13.38
CA GLU A 195 46.24 7.97 -14.65
C GLU A 195 45.32 6.82 -15.11
N LYS A 196 44.42 7.13 -16.06
CA LYS A 196 43.98 6.21 -17.11
C LYS A 196 43.26 7.00 -18.20
N GLU A 197 44.05 7.41 -19.19
CA GLU A 197 43.54 7.71 -20.52
C GLU A 197 42.90 6.45 -21.13
N SER A 198 41.76 6.68 -21.81
CA SER A 198 41.42 6.17 -23.16
C SER A 198 40.04 5.53 -23.38
N TYR A 199 39.12 5.52 -22.41
CA TYR A 199 37.70 5.20 -22.70
C TYR A 199 36.65 6.04 -21.93
N GLU A 200 37.04 7.14 -21.27
CA GLU A 200 36.11 8.00 -20.51
C GLU A 200 36.05 9.45 -21.00
N ALA A 201 36.74 9.79 -22.10
CA ALA A 201 36.72 11.14 -22.66
C ALA A 201 35.39 11.51 -23.36
N ASP A 202 34.51 10.55 -23.61
CA ASP A 202 33.21 10.81 -24.22
C ASP A 202 32.14 11.15 -23.16
N ALA A 203 32.22 10.60 -21.95
CA ALA A 203 31.19 10.76 -20.92
C ALA A 203 31.25 12.12 -20.18
N GLU A 204 32.45 12.67 -19.95
CA GLU A 204 32.59 14.01 -19.34
C GLU A 204 32.25 15.12 -20.34
N ASN A 205 32.57 14.92 -21.63
CA ASN A 205 32.16 15.85 -22.70
C ASN A 205 30.64 15.84 -22.93
N GLU A 206 29.99 14.67 -22.85
CA GLU A 206 28.52 14.57 -22.94
C GLU A 206 27.81 15.22 -21.73
N GLU A 207 28.35 15.08 -20.50
CA GLU A 207 27.78 15.74 -19.32
C GLU A 207 27.89 17.27 -19.38
N GLU A 208 28.99 17.82 -19.93
CA GLU A 208 29.14 19.26 -20.14
C GLU A 208 28.26 19.76 -21.31
N GLU A 209 28.21 19.05 -22.44
CA GLU A 209 27.37 19.43 -23.60
C GLU A 209 25.87 19.41 -23.28
N VAL A 210 25.39 18.41 -22.55
CA VAL A 210 23.96 18.28 -22.22
C VAL A 210 23.54 19.29 -21.14
N ASN A 211 24.42 19.60 -20.19
CA ASN A 211 24.21 20.73 -19.27
C ASN A 211 24.19 22.06 -20.02
N GLU A 212 25.06 22.27 -21.02
CA GLU A 212 25.02 23.46 -21.87
C GLU A 212 23.73 23.56 -22.70
N GLU A 213 23.14 22.46 -23.15
CA GLU A 213 21.85 22.49 -23.86
C GLU A 213 20.68 22.86 -22.93
N VAL A 214 20.63 22.28 -21.72
CA VAL A 214 19.63 22.63 -20.70
C VAL A 214 19.83 24.08 -20.23
N ILE A 215 21.07 24.53 -20.04
CA ILE A 215 21.41 25.93 -19.73
C ILE A 215 21.02 26.84 -20.90
N GLY A 216 21.26 26.45 -22.14
CA GLY A 216 20.87 27.18 -23.34
C GLY A 216 19.36 27.34 -23.50
N LEU A 217 18.57 26.36 -23.05
CA LEU A 217 17.10 26.48 -22.96
C LEU A 217 16.67 27.46 -21.87
N LEU A 218 17.37 27.44 -20.72
CA LEU A 218 17.14 28.39 -19.63
C LEU A 218 17.51 29.83 -20.03
N GLU A 219 18.52 30.02 -20.88
CA GLU A 219 18.89 31.30 -21.48
C GLU A 219 17.91 31.77 -22.55
N LYS A 220 17.30 30.83 -23.32
CA LYS A 220 16.26 31.11 -24.33
C LYS A 220 14.86 31.37 -23.74
N GLY A 221 14.65 31.10 -22.46
CA GLY A 221 13.88 31.99 -21.59
C GLY A 221 12.42 31.65 -21.28
N LYS A 222 11.78 32.67 -20.67
CA LYS A 222 10.40 32.75 -20.13
C LYS A 222 9.25 32.53 -21.14
N MET A 223 9.50 32.00 -22.34
CA MET A 223 8.48 31.85 -23.41
C MET A 223 8.34 30.42 -23.95
N LEU A 224 9.03 29.43 -23.38
CA LEU A 224 8.88 28.03 -23.78
C LEU A 224 7.67 27.42 -23.05
N ASP A 225 6.62 27.09 -23.81
CA ASP A 225 5.43 26.38 -23.34
C ASP A 225 5.58 24.86 -23.53
N ARG A 226 6.45 24.40 -24.42
CA ARG A 226 6.70 22.98 -24.67
C ARG A 226 8.19 22.71 -24.79
N VAL A 227 8.69 21.77 -24.00
CA VAL A 227 10.09 21.33 -24.01
C VAL A 227 10.13 19.82 -24.15
N ASP A 228 10.89 19.35 -25.14
CA ASP A 228 11.17 17.93 -25.35
C ASP A 228 12.67 17.69 -25.26
N LEU A 229 13.05 16.94 -24.23
CA LEU A 229 14.40 16.54 -23.86
C LEU A 229 14.50 15.01 -23.78
N SER A 230 13.64 14.29 -24.53
CA SER A 230 13.70 12.83 -24.58
C SER A 230 14.97 12.31 -25.26
N ASP A 231 15.42 11.13 -24.80
CA ASP A 231 16.56 10.38 -25.37
C ASP A 231 17.87 11.18 -25.43
N ARG A 232 18.13 12.02 -24.41
CA ARG A 232 19.34 12.88 -24.32
C ARG A 232 20.39 12.37 -23.34
N GLY A 233 20.20 11.20 -22.74
CA GLY A 233 21.14 10.66 -21.74
C GLY A 233 21.25 11.50 -20.46
N LEU A 234 20.26 12.35 -20.16
CA LEU A 234 20.27 13.22 -18.98
C LEU A 234 20.33 12.40 -17.69
N LYS A 235 21.34 12.66 -16.84
CA LYS A 235 21.46 12.01 -15.52
C LYS A 235 20.77 12.78 -14.40
N ARG A 236 20.73 14.10 -14.51
CA ARG A 236 20.08 15.01 -13.54
C ARG A 236 19.46 16.20 -14.24
N LEU A 237 18.46 16.79 -13.60
CA LEU A 237 17.88 18.08 -14.00
C LEU A 237 18.29 19.16 -12.99
N PRO A 238 18.78 20.34 -13.42
CA PRO A 238 19.21 21.38 -12.49
C PRO A 238 18.01 22.08 -11.83
N ASP A 239 18.17 22.57 -10.59
CA ASP A 239 17.12 23.32 -9.86
C ASP A 239 16.64 24.57 -10.59
N SER A 240 17.50 25.15 -11.44
CA SER A 240 17.15 26.29 -12.29
C SER A 240 16.01 25.99 -13.27
N PHE A 241 15.71 24.71 -13.54
CA PHE A 241 14.60 24.30 -14.40
C PHE A 241 13.23 24.75 -13.89
N GLY A 242 13.06 24.86 -12.57
CA GLY A 242 11.83 25.38 -11.95
C GLY A 242 11.52 26.84 -12.32
N LYS A 243 12.46 27.59 -12.93
CA LYS A 243 12.23 28.96 -13.40
C LYS A 243 11.38 29.03 -14.67
N LEU A 244 11.15 27.90 -15.34
CA LEU A 244 10.35 27.80 -16.56
C LEU A 244 8.84 27.74 -16.26
N THR A 245 8.33 28.65 -15.43
CA THR A 245 6.94 28.60 -14.91
C THR A 245 5.86 28.65 -16.01
N GLY A 246 6.19 29.13 -17.21
CA GLY A 246 5.28 29.14 -18.36
C GLY A 246 5.19 27.81 -19.12
N LEU A 247 5.91 26.77 -18.67
CA LEU A 247 5.95 25.47 -19.35
C LEU A 247 4.64 24.72 -19.15
N VAL A 248 4.07 24.22 -20.24
CA VAL A 248 2.82 23.45 -20.31
C VAL A 248 3.10 21.97 -20.58
N TYR A 249 4.15 21.67 -21.35
CA TYR A 249 4.55 20.31 -21.72
C TYR A 249 6.03 20.08 -21.47
N LEU A 250 6.36 19.00 -20.76
CA LEU A 250 7.73 18.56 -20.53
C LEU A 250 7.87 17.07 -20.82
N ASN A 251 8.71 16.73 -21.78
CA ASN A 251 9.10 15.35 -22.06
C ASN A 251 10.57 15.14 -21.70
N LEU A 252 10.81 14.22 -20.76
CA LEU A 252 12.12 13.79 -20.27
C LEU A 252 12.29 12.27 -20.42
N SER A 253 11.52 11.64 -21.31
CA SER A 253 11.52 10.18 -21.48
C SER A 253 12.83 9.65 -22.06
N GLY A 254 13.20 8.40 -21.76
CA GLY A 254 14.39 7.77 -22.35
C GLY A 254 15.73 8.35 -21.89
N ASN A 255 15.76 8.91 -20.68
CA ASN A 255 16.98 9.45 -20.07
C ASN A 255 17.50 8.55 -18.95
N GLN A 256 18.47 9.02 -18.18
CA GLN A 256 19.10 8.31 -17.08
C GLN A 256 18.86 9.06 -15.75
N LEU A 257 17.70 9.72 -15.62
CA LEU A 257 17.39 10.52 -14.43
C LEU A 257 17.23 9.61 -13.20
N GLU A 258 18.04 9.84 -12.17
CA GLU A 258 17.95 9.15 -10.88
C GLU A 258 16.96 9.82 -9.93
N THR A 259 16.89 11.15 -9.99
CA THR A 259 16.00 11.98 -9.18
C THR A 259 15.47 13.15 -9.99
N LEU A 260 14.38 13.74 -9.52
CA LEU A 260 13.91 15.05 -9.97
C LEU A 260 14.16 16.08 -8.88
N PRO A 261 14.57 17.31 -9.23
CA PRO A 261 14.72 18.39 -8.27
C PRO A 261 13.35 18.81 -7.72
N ASP A 262 13.30 19.23 -6.45
CA ASP A 262 12.07 19.75 -5.84
C ASP A 262 11.50 20.95 -6.61
N ALA A 263 12.37 21.69 -7.30
CA ALA A 263 12.01 22.80 -8.17
C ALA A 263 11.06 22.41 -9.32
N ILE A 264 10.89 21.12 -9.66
CA ILE A 264 9.89 20.69 -10.66
C ILE A 264 8.46 21.09 -10.24
N GLY A 265 8.19 21.09 -8.93
CA GLY A 265 6.89 21.48 -8.39
C GLY A 265 6.56 22.97 -8.53
N THR A 266 7.52 23.81 -8.95
CA THR A 266 7.26 25.23 -9.21
C THR A 266 6.75 25.50 -10.63
N LEU A 267 6.66 24.47 -11.48
CA LEU A 267 6.09 24.53 -12.82
C LEU A 267 4.56 24.50 -12.74
N ASP A 268 3.99 25.60 -12.25
CA ASP A 268 2.56 25.76 -11.98
C ASP A 268 1.67 25.64 -13.23
N SER A 269 2.18 26.00 -14.41
CA SER A 269 1.45 25.90 -15.69
C SER A 269 1.53 24.53 -16.37
N LEU A 270 2.29 23.57 -15.81
CA LEU A 270 2.55 22.30 -16.48
C LEU A 270 1.30 21.42 -16.50
N GLU A 271 0.91 20.98 -17.70
CA GLU A 271 -0.24 20.10 -17.93
C GLU A 271 0.19 18.67 -18.26
N GLU A 272 1.38 18.47 -18.82
CA GLU A 272 1.86 17.15 -19.22
C GLU A 272 3.34 16.97 -18.88
N LEU A 273 3.62 15.94 -18.07
CA LEU A 273 4.96 15.54 -17.66
C LEU A 273 5.19 14.07 -18.03
N ARG A 274 6.17 13.83 -18.90
CA ARG A 274 6.60 12.48 -19.31
C ARG A 274 8.01 12.19 -18.85
N LEU A 275 8.17 11.10 -18.11
CA LEU A 275 9.40 10.62 -17.47
C LEU A 275 9.63 9.14 -17.77
N THR A 276 9.00 8.62 -18.82
CA THR A 276 9.03 7.22 -19.20
C THR A 276 10.46 6.73 -19.40
N ASN A 277 10.77 5.49 -19.01
CA ASN A 277 12.09 4.87 -19.22
C ASN A 277 13.25 5.72 -18.67
N ASN A 278 13.24 5.98 -17.37
CA ASN A 278 14.34 6.57 -16.61
C ASN A 278 14.78 5.60 -15.51
N ILE A 279 15.61 6.05 -14.56
CA ILE A 279 16.04 5.25 -13.42
C ILE A 279 15.60 5.86 -12.08
N LEU A 280 14.48 6.60 -12.08
CA LEU A 280 13.97 7.30 -10.91
C LEU A 280 13.65 6.31 -9.78
N THR A 281 14.17 6.57 -8.59
CA THR A 281 13.88 5.77 -7.39
C THR A 281 12.72 6.32 -6.55
N SER A 282 12.45 7.63 -6.69
CA SER A 282 11.36 8.34 -6.03
C SER A 282 10.94 9.55 -6.87
N LEU A 283 9.74 10.08 -6.59
CA LEU A 283 9.30 11.40 -7.05
C LEU A 283 9.38 12.37 -5.86
N PRO A 284 9.70 13.66 -6.10
CA PRO A 284 9.71 14.66 -5.04
C PRO A 284 8.29 14.96 -4.55
N ASP A 285 8.14 15.26 -3.26
CA ASP A 285 6.84 15.63 -2.68
C ASP A 285 6.24 16.89 -3.33
N SER A 286 7.09 17.74 -3.92
CA SER A 286 6.68 18.94 -4.64
C SER A 286 5.82 18.65 -5.88
N ILE A 287 5.77 17.40 -6.38
CA ILE A 287 4.85 17.01 -7.47
C ILE A 287 3.40 17.36 -7.14
N GLY A 288 3.01 17.27 -5.86
CA GLY A 288 1.66 17.62 -5.40
C GLY A 288 1.30 19.10 -5.54
N LEU A 289 2.26 19.98 -5.81
CA LEU A 289 2.00 21.41 -6.05
C LEU A 289 1.52 21.68 -7.49
N MET A 290 1.68 20.72 -8.39
CA MET A 290 1.39 20.85 -9.82
C MET A 290 -0.11 20.65 -10.10
N THR A 291 -0.93 21.57 -9.59
CA THR A 291 -2.40 21.47 -9.63
C THR A 291 -3.01 21.50 -11.04
N ASN A 292 -2.29 21.99 -12.05
CA ASN A 292 -2.74 21.98 -13.46
C ASN A 292 -2.32 20.72 -14.24
N LEU A 293 -1.56 19.80 -13.61
CA LEU A 293 -1.06 18.61 -14.27
C LEU A 293 -2.22 17.68 -14.64
N LYS A 294 -2.35 17.37 -15.93
CA LYS A 294 -3.39 16.49 -16.50
C LYS A 294 -2.85 15.11 -16.85
N ILE A 295 -1.59 15.02 -17.26
CA ILE A 295 -0.95 13.77 -17.67
C ILE A 295 0.38 13.65 -16.93
N LEU A 296 0.54 12.56 -16.19
CA LEU A 296 1.80 12.16 -15.57
C LEU A 296 2.14 10.74 -15.99
N ASP A 297 3.26 10.60 -16.68
CA ASP A 297 3.80 9.30 -17.11
C ASP A 297 5.17 9.11 -16.46
N VAL A 298 5.24 8.19 -15.49
CA VAL A 298 6.46 7.79 -14.78
C VAL A 298 6.76 6.30 -15.00
N SER A 299 6.22 5.73 -16.09
CA SER A 299 6.37 4.31 -16.39
C SER A 299 7.82 3.93 -16.72
N GLY A 300 8.20 2.67 -16.46
CA GLY A 300 9.55 2.18 -16.78
C GLY A 300 10.63 2.82 -15.91
N ASN A 301 10.38 2.95 -14.61
CA ASN A 301 11.32 3.50 -13.62
C ASN A 301 11.60 2.48 -12.49
N LYS A 302 12.21 2.92 -11.39
CA LYS A 302 12.52 2.09 -10.21
C LYS A 302 11.78 2.57 -8.96
N LEU A 303 10.61 3.19 -9.14
CA LEU A 303 9.82 3.75 -8.04
C LEU A 303 9.33 2.65 -7.11
N LYS A 304 9.60 2.80 -5.81
CA LYS A 304 9.09 1.89 -4.76
C LYS A 304 7.74 2.33 -4.18
N SER A 305 7.47 3.63 -4.25
CA SER A 305 6.21 4.25 -3.84
C SER A 305 5.98 5.52 -4.66
N LEU A 306 4.72 5.96 -4.70
CA LEU A 306 4.36 7.32 -5.11
C LEU A 306 4.28 8.19 -3.83
N PRO A 307 4.69 9.46 -3.87
CA PRO A 307 4.54 10.37 -2.73
C PRO A 307 3.06 10.61 -2.46
N ASP A 308 2.64 10.68 -1.19
CA ASP A 308 1.23 10.91 -0.84
C ASP A 308 0.71 12.24 -1.41
N SER A 309 1.60 13.21 -1.59
CA SER A 309 1.28 14.52 -2.18
C SER A 309 0.79 14.45 -3.62
N ILE A 310 1.04 13.35 -4.36
CA ILE A 310 0.51 13.16 -5.73
C ILE A 310 -1.02 13.27 -5.77
N CYS A 311 -1.70 12.94 -4.65
CA CYS A 311 -3.13 13.07 -4.51
C CYS A 311 -3.62 14.51 -4.72
N HIS A 312 -2.78 15.52 -4.45
CA HIS A 312 -3.14 16.93 -4.62
C HIS A 312 -3.10 17.42 -6.08
N CYS A 313 -2.67 16.58 -7.04
CA CYS A 313 -2.75 16.86 -8.47
C CYS A 313 -4.21 16.74 -8.96
N SER A 314 -5.10 17.61 -8.48
CA SER A 314 -6.56 17.47 -8.68
C SER A 314 -7.02 17.55 -10.13
N SER A 315 -6.22 18.11 -11.04
CA SER A 315 -6.50 18.15 -12.49
C SER A 315 -6.06 16.89 -13.24
N LEU A 316 -5.46 15.90 -12.56
CA LEU A 316 -4.89 14.73 -13.22
C LEU A 316 -5.99 13.89 -13.88
N VAL A 317 -5.78 13.57 -15.14
CA VAL A 317 -6.68 12.78 -16.00
C VAL A 317 -6.07 11.43 -16.33
N GLU A 318 -4.75 11.37 -16.53
CA GLU A 318 -4.02 10.14 -16.85
C GLU A 318 -2.78 10.03 -15.96
N LEU A 319 -2.70 8.92 -15.22
CA LEU A 319 -1.52 8.52 -14.45
C LEU A 319 -1.04 7.16 -14.93
N ASP A 320 0.17 7.15 -15.48
CA ASP A 320 0.87 5.91 -15.83
C ASP A 320 2.10 5.74 -14.92
N ALA A 321 2.03 4.76 -14.03
CA ALA A 321 3.12 4.34 -13.16
C ALA A 321 3.44 2.85 -13.35
N SER A 322 3.18 2.32 -14.55
CA SER A 322 3.49 0.93 -14.92
C SER A 322 5.00 0.65 -14.96
N TYR A 323 5.39 -0.62 -14.95
CA TYR A 323 6.80 -1.04 -15.01
C TYR A 323 7.67 -0.35 -13.94
N ASN A 324 7.27 -0.49 -12.68
CA ASN A 324 7.98 0.06 -11.52
C ASN A 324 8.10 -1.01 -10.42
N GLN A 325 8.38 -0.62 -9.19
CA GLN A 325 8.50 -1.51 -8.03
C GLN A 325 7.51 -1.11 -6.92
N LEU A 326 6.37 -0.51 -7.28
CA LEU A 326 5.37 -0.01 -6.34
C LEU A 326 4.80 -1.15 -5.51
N THR A 327 4.82 -1.01 -4.19
CA THR A 327 4.25 -1.99 -3.25
C THR A 327 2.86 -1.60 -2.75
N TYR A 328 2.54 -0.30 -2.79
CA TYR A 328 1.23 0.26 -2.46
C TYR A 328 0.95 1.51 -3.31
N LEU A 329 -0.32 1.91 -3.34
CA LEU A 329 -0.75 3.23 -3.80
C LEU A 329 -1.14 4.09 -2.58
N PRO A 330 -0.97 5.42 -2.65
CA PRO A 330 -1.41 6.32 -1.59
C PRO A 330 -2.86 6.07 -1.18
N THR A 331 -3.13 6.07 0.12
CA THR A 331 -4.46 5.72 0.65
C THR A 331 -5.55 6.69 0.23
N ASN A 332 -5.21 7.94 -0.04
CA ASN A 332 -6.15 9.00 -0.44
C ASN A 332 -6.27 9.20 -1.95
N ILE A 333 -5.63 8.34 -2.77
CA ILE A 333 -5.55 8.53 -4.22
C ILE A 333 -6.93 8.72 -4.86
N GLY A 334 -7.95 8.00 -4.38
CA GLY A 334 -9.29 8.09 -4.96
C GLY A 334 -10.21 9.16 -4.37
N PHE A 335 -9.88 9.74 -3.22
CA PHE A 335 -10.65 10.87 -2.67
C PHE A 335 -10.31 12.19 -3.37
N GLU A 336 -9.05 12.37 -3.73
CA GLU A 336 -8.55 13.65 -4.25
C GLU A 336 -8.45 13.67 -5.79
N LEU A 337 -8.06 12.56 -6.43
CA LEU A 337 -7.93 12.47 -7.90
C LEU A 337 -9.27 12.18 -8.59
N VAL A 338 -10.29 12.99 -8.29
CA VAL A 338 -11.67 12.81 -8.77
C VAL A 338 -11.83 12.92 -10.29
N ASN A 339 -10.89 13.58 -10.97
CA ASN A 339 -10.88 13.78 -12.42
C ASN A 339 -10.12 12.68 -13.17
N LEU A 340 -9.45 11.76 -12.48
CA LEU A 340 -8.62 10.74 -13.12
C LEU A 340 -9.50 9.77 -13.91
N GLN A 341 -9.19 9.62 -15.19
CA GLN A 341 -9.92 8.74 -16.12
C GLN A 341 -9.15 7.47 -16.43
N LYS A 342 -7.81 7.51 -16.37
CA LYS A 342 -6.96 6.37 -16.67
C LYS A 342 -5.88 6.22 -15.60
N LEU A 343 -5.87 5.04 -14.97
CA LEU A 343 -4.84 4.64 -14.04
C LEU A 343 -4.19 3.36 -14.55
N ARG A 344 -2.89 3.44 -14.85
CA ARG A 344 -2.07 2.27 -15.20
C ARG A 344 -0.99 2.06 -14.16
N VAL A 345 -1.01 0.90 -13.54
CA VAL A 345 -0.08 0.48 -12.48
C VAL A 345 0.38 -0.96 -12.68
N HIS A 346 0.25 -1.47 -13.91
CA HIS A 346 0.64 -2.84 -14.23
C HIS A 346 2.16 -3.05 -14.15
N LEU A 347 2.58 -4.31 -13.98
CA LEU A 347 4.00 -4.68 -13.81
C LEU A 347 4.64 -3.94 -12.62
N ASN A 348 4.02 -4.11 -11.46
CA ASN A 348 4.46 -3.60 -10.16
C ASN A 348 4.37 -4.74 -9.11
N LYS A 349 4.45 -4.41 -7.81
CA LYS A 349 4.39 -5.35 -6.68
C LYS A 349 3.23 -5.02 -5.74
N LEU A 350 2.13 -4.48 -6.28
CA LEU A 350 0.98 -4.08 -5.48
C LEU A 350 0.29 -5.31 -4.89
N ARG A 351 0.13 -5.34 -3.56
CA ARG A 351 -0.58 -6.43 -2.85
C ARG A 351 -2.07 -6.20 -2.68
N SER A 352 -2.48 -4.94 -2.71
CA SER A 352 -3.87 -4.52 -2.65
C SER A 352 -4.04 -3.16 -3.33
N LEU A 353 -5.29 -2.87 -3.72
CA LEU A 353 -5.70 -1.52 -4.08
C LEU A 353 -6.32 -0.86 -2.84
N PRO A 354 -6.08 0.44 -2.60
CA PRO A 354 -6.69 1.16 -1.48
C PRO A 354 -8.21 1.20 -1.65
N THR A 355 -8.96 1.21 -0.53
CA THR A 355 -10.43 1.28 -0.56
C THR A 355 -10.95 2.55 -1.22
N SER A 356 -10.18 3.64 -1.16
CA SER A 356 -10.50 4.92 -1.82
C SER A 356 -10.58 4.80 -3.35
N ILE A 357 -10.03 3.74 -3.98
CA ILE A 357 -10.14 3.54 -5.43
C ILE A 357 -11.61 3.60 -5.90
N GLY A 358 -12.55 3.15 -5.07
CA GLY A 358 -13.97 3.17 -5.38
C GLY A 358 -14.58 4.57 -5.46
N ASP A 359 -13.91 5.59 -4.96
CA ASP A 359 -14.40 6.97 -4.96
C ASP A 359 -13.88 7.78 -6.18
N MET A 360 -13.09 7.13 -7.06
CA MET A 360 -12.63 7.69 -8.34
C MET A 360 -13.74 7.71 -9.40
N THR A 361 -14.73 8.58 -9.20
CA THR A 361 -15.96 8.61 -10.01
C THR A 361 -15.75 8.85 -11.50
N SER A 362 -14.64 9.47 -11.93
CA SER A 362 -14.33 9.68 -13.35
C SER A 362 -13.55 8.54 -14.02
N LEU A 363 -13.13 7.52 -13.26
CA LEU A 363 -12.24 6.47 -13.74
C LEU A 363 -12.94 5.61 -14.82
N ARG A 364 -12.31 5.50 -15.98
CA ARG A 364 -12.78 4.72 -17.14
C ARG A 364 -11.89 3.52 -17.43
N LEU A 365 -10.60 3.63 -17.16
CA LEU A 365 -9.63 2.57 -17.37
C LEU A 365 -8.80 2.36 -16.11
N LEU A 366 -8.82 1.12 -15.60
CA LEU A 366 -7.92 0.65 -14.57
C LEU A 366 -7.15 -0.55 -15.08
N ASP A 367 -5.83 -0.40 -15.20
CA ASP A 367 -4.94 -1.50 -15.56
C ASP A 367 -3.93 -1.77 -14.42
N ALA A 368 -4.10 -2.91 -13.77
CA ALA A 368 -3.27 -3.40 -12.68
C ALA A 368 -2.77 -4.84 -12.92
N HIS A 369 -2.65 -5.26 -14.19
CA HIS A 369 -2.14 -6.60 -14.50
C HIS A 369 -0.66 -6.81 -14.10
N PHE A 370 -0.22 -8.06 -13.91
CA PHE A 370 1.12 -8.38 -13.37
C PHE A 370 1.45 -7.61 -12.09
N ASN A 371 0.66 -7.85 -11.05
CA ASN A 371 0.93 -7.39 -9.69
C ASN A 371 0.87 -8.59 -8.71
N GLU A 372 0.85 -8.31 -7.41
CA GLU A 372 0.73 -9.31 -6.33
C GLU A 372 -0.65 -9.19 -5.64
N LEU A 373 -1.70 -8.76 -6.36
CA LEU A 373 -2.99 -8.45 -5.74
C LEU A 373 -3.62 -9.70 -5.13
N ARG A 374 -3.96 -9.62 -3.84
CA ARG A 374 -4.66 -10.70 -3.12
C ARG A 374 -6.17 -10.66 -3.24
N GLY A 375 -6.70 -9.51 -3.62
CA GLY A 375 -8.12 -9.22 -3.59
C GLY A 375 -8.39 -7.85 -4.16
N LEU A 376 -9.66 -7.62 -4.52
CA LEU A 376 -10.15 -6.29 -4.86
C LEU A 376 -11.02 -5.76 -3.70
N PRO A 377 -10.91 -4.47 -3.35
CA PRO A 377 -11.75 -3.89 -2.32
C PRO A 377 -13.22 -3.92 -2.76
N SER A 378 -14.15 -4.11 -1.81
CA SER A 378 -15.59 -4.08 -2.11
C SER A 378 -16.06 -2.74 -2.67
N SER A 379 -15.32 -1.66 -2.41
CA SER A 379 -15.57 -0.34 -2.98
C SER A 379 -15.39 -0.29 -4.50
N ILE A 380 -14.72 -1.27 -5.14
CA ILE A 380 -14.52 -1.29 -6.60
C ILE A 380 -15.86 -1.20 -7.36
N GLY A 381 -16.94 -1.81 -6.83
CA GLY A 381 -18.27 -1.75 -7.43
C GLY A 381 -18.88 -0.35 -7.53
N LYS A 382 -18.36 0.63 -6.79
CA LYS A 382 -18.78 2.04 -6.89
C LYS A 382 -18.33 2.71 -8.20
N LEU A 383 -17.38 2.14 -8.92
CA LEU A 383 -16.81 2.70 -10.15
C LEU A 383 -17.76 2.53 -11.35
N GLN A 384 -18.89 3.22 -11.30
CA GLN A 384 -19.94 3.07 -12.31
C GLN A 384 -19.54 3.57 -13.70
N ASN A 385 -18.51 4.41 -13.83
CA ASN A 385 -17.99 4.90 -15.12
C ASN A 385 -16.86 4.04 -15.69
N LEU A 386 -16.44 2.97 -15.00
CA LEU A 386 -15.35 2.11 -15.44
C LEU A 386 -15.77 1.31 -16.68
N GLU A 387 -14.99 1.42 -17.76
CA GLU A 387 -15.24 0.77 -19.04
C GLU A 387 -14.26 -0.38 -19.29
N THR A 388 -13.02 -0.25 -18.81
CA THR A 388 -11.96 -1.25 -18.99
C THR A 388 -11.30 -1.55 -17.65
N LEU A 389 -11.29 -2.83 -17.28
CA LEU A 389 -10.62 -3.33 -16.08
C LEU A 389 -9.72 -4.51 -16.46
N ASN A 390 -8.42 -4.35 -16.21
CA ASN A 390 -7.46 -5.44 -16.35
C ASN A 390 -6.76 -5.69 -15.02
N VAL A 391 -7.03 -6.87 -14.44
CA VAL A 391 -6.38 -7.37 -13.21
C VAL A 391 -5.85 -8.79 -13.43
N SER A 392 -5.53 -9.11 -14.68
CA SER A 392 -4.94 -10.40 -15.05
C SER A 392 -3.56 -10.59 -14.44
N SER A 393 -3.12 -11.84 -14.32
CA SER A 393 -1.76 -12.18 -13.90
C SER A 393 -1.39 -11.66 -12.50
N ASN A 394 -2.27 -11.84 -11.50
CA ASN A 394 -1.96 -11.60 -10.08
C ASN A 394 -1.63 -12.94 -9.36
N PHE A 395 -0.82 -13.75 -10.05
CA PHE A 395 -0.28 -15.13 -9.91
C PHE A 395 -0.51 -16.00 -8.66
N SER A 396 -0.94 -15.51 -7.50
CA SER A 396 -0.86 -16.29 -6.26
C SER A 396 -2.11 -16.27 -5.38
N ASP A 397 -2.77 -15.11 -5.23
CA ASP A 397 -3.64 -14.91 -4.07
C ASP A 397 -5.06 -14.41 -4.42
N LEU A 398 -5.32 -13.91 -5.64
CA LEU A 398 -6.66 -13.44 -6.03
C LEU A 398 -7.63 -14.62 -6.25
N GLN A 399 -8.36 -14.98 -5.19
CA GLN A 399 -9.23 -16.16 -5.15
C GLN A 399 -10.71 -15.86 -5.44
N GLU A 400 -11.16 -14.65 -5.16
CA GLU A 400 -12.56 -14.23 -5.29
C GLU A 400 -12.68 -12.77 -5.70
N LEU A 401 -13.83 -12.42 -6.27
CA LEU A 401 -14.22 -11.05 -6.56
C LEU A 401 -15.31 -10.63 -5.56
N PRO A 402 -15.35 -9.35 -5.14
CA PRO A 402 -16.37 -8.88 -4.22
C PRO A 402 -17.78 -8.99 -4.82
N ILE A 403 -18.81 -9.19 -3.99
CA ILE A 403 -20.20 -9.27 -4.47
C ILE A 403 -20.68 -7.98 -5.15
N THR A 404 -20.05 -6.83 -4.87
CA THR A 404 -20.32 -5.55 -5.52
C THR A 404 -19.74 -5.46 -6.94
N PHE A 405 -19.01 -6.46 -7.42
CA PHE A 405 -18.40 -6.43 -8.75
C PHE A 405 -19.44 -6.31 -9.87
N GLY A 406 -20.64 -6.85 -9.67
CA GLY A 406 -21.78 -6.67 -10.57
C GLY A 406 -22.33 -5.25 -10.66
N ASP A 407 -21.89 -4.32 -9.82
CA ASP A 407 -22.29 -2.90 -9.87
C ASP A 407 -21.51 -2.07 -10.90
N LEU A 408 -20.51 -2.66 -11.57
CA LEU A 408 -19.73 -2.06 -12.65
C LEU A 408 -20.53 -2.00 -13.97
N ILE A 409 -21.67 -1.30 -13.94
CA ILE A 409 -22.70 -1.34 -15.00
C ILE A 409 -22.23 -0.87 -16.38
N ASN A 410 -21.19 -0.03 -16.48
CA ASN A 410 -20.65 0.45 -17.75
C ASN A 410 -19.40 -0.33 -18.22
N LEU A 411 -19.03 -1.41 -17.53
CA LEU A 411 -17.85 -2.20 -17.87
C LEU A 411 -18.05 -2.92 -19.21
N LYS A 412 -17.12 -2.72 -20.14
CA LYS A 412 -17.13 -3.28 -21.50
C LYS A 412 -16.05 -4.33 -21.69
N GLU A 413 -14.88 -4.10 -21.11
CA GLU A 413 -13.73 -4.98 -21.26
C GLU A 413 -13.20 -5.39 -19.88
N LEU A 414 -13.15 -6.69 -19.65
CA LEU A 414 -12.68 -7.28 -18.41
C LEU A 414 -11.67 -8.40 -18.68
N ASP A 415 -10.46 -8.26 -18.16
CA ASP A 415 -9.48 -9.33 -18.14
C ASP A 415 -9.13 -9.73 -16.69
N LEU A 416 -9.49 -10.97 -16.37
CA LEU A 416 -9.24 -11.65 -15.09
C LEU A 416 -8.35 -12.87 -15.27
N SER A 417 -7.75 -13.06 -16.46
CA SER A 417 -6.99 -14.27 -16.76
C SER A 417 -5.78 -14.45 -15.85
N ASN A 418 -5.33 -15.70 -15.71
CA ASN A 418 -4.11 -16.04 -15.00
C ASN A 418 -4.15 -15.59 -13.52
N ASN A 419 -5.22 -15.99 -12.84
CA ASN A 419 -5.46 -15.75 -11.41
C ASN A 419 -5.88 -17.07 -10.74
N GLN A 420 -6.34 -17.02 -9.48
CA GLN A 420 -6.80 -18.18 -8.72
C GLN A 420 -8.30 -18.11 -8.43
N ILE A 421 -9.09 -17.49 -9.33
CA ILE A 421 -10.52 -17.26 -9.11
C ILE A 421 -11.29 -18.57 -9.23
N HIS A 422 -12.00 -18.95 -8.16
CA HIS A 422 -12.76 -20.21 -8.10
C HIS A 422 -14.21 -20.06 -8.59
N SER A 423 -14.80 -18.89 -8.39
CA SER A 423 -16.14 -18.57 -8.86
C SER A 423 -16.31 -17.09 -9.16
N LEU A 424 -17.21 -16.78 -10.09
CA LEU A 424 -17.71 -15.41 -10.28
C LEU A 424 -18.85 -15.14 -9.27
N PRO A 425 -18.98 -13.92 -8.74
CA PRO A 425 -20.05 -13.56 -7.82
C PRO A 425 -21.40 -13.59 -8.54
N ASP A 426 -22.48 -13.93 -7.84
CA ASP A 426 -23.81 -14.05 -8.45
C ASP A 426 -24.27 -12.75 -9.14
N SER A 427 -23.89 -11.60 -8.56
CA SER A 427 -24.13 -10.28 -9.12
C SER A 427 -23.49 -10.04 -10.49
N PHE A 428 -22.53 -10.87 -10.94
CA PHE A 428 -21.82 -10.72 -12.22
C PHE A 428 -22.78 -10.72 -13.42
N GLY A 429 -23.95 -11.33 -13.29
CA GLY A 429 -25.01 -11.30 -14.31
C GLY A 429 -25.60 -9.91 -14.59
N ARG A 430 -25.25 -8.89 -13.80
CA ARG A 430 -25.69 -7.49 -13.95
C ARG A 430 -24.80 -6.65 -14.87
N LEU A 431 -23.69 -7.20 -15.35
CA LEU A 431 -22.76 -6.52 -16.26
C LEU A 431 -23.31 -6.50 -17.70
N GLU A 432 -24.40 -5.75 -17.93
CA GLU A 432 -25.14 -5.75 -19.20
C GLU A 432 -24.28 -5.32 -20.39
N ASN A 433 -23.41 -4.32 -20.18
CA ASN A 433 -22.56 -3.72 -21.20
C ASN A 433 -21.24 -4.48 -21.46
N LEU A 434 -21.01 -5.61 -20.80
CA LEU A 434 -19.76 -6.37 -20.97
C LEU A 434 -19.71 -7.03 -22.34
N GLU A 435 -18.69 -6.68 -23.12
CA GLU A 435 -18.45 -7.11 -24.50
C GLU A 435 -17.27 -8.09 -24.60
N LYS A 436 -16.20 -7.84 -23.84
CA LYS A 436 -14.99 -8.67 -23.81
C LYS A 436 -14.75 -9.18 -22.40
N LEU A 437 -14.60 -10.49 -22.26
CA LEU A 437 -14.33 -11.15 -21.01
C LEU A 437 -13.26 -12.22 -21.21
N ASN A 438 -12.16 -12.08 -20.49
CA ASN A 438 -11.11 -13.08 -20.44
C ASN A 438 -11.02 -13.66 -19.03
N LEU A 439 -11.24 -14.98 -18.93
CA LEU A 439 -11.23 -15.76 -17.69
C LEU A 439 -10.18 -16.88 -17.72
N ASP A 440 -9.37 -16.95 -18.78
CA ASP A 440 -8.46 -18.06 -19.01
C ASP A 440 -7.48 -18.25 -17.84
N GLN A 441 -7.00 -19.47 -17.64
CA GLN A 441 -6.03 -19.77 -16.56
C GLN A 441 -6.54 -19.39 -15.17
N ASN A 442 -7.80 -19.72 -14.86
CA ASN A 442 -8.36 -19.71 -13.50
C ASN A 442 -8.96 -21.08 -13.16
N PRO A 443 -8.92 -21.52 -11.88
CA PRO A 443 -9.56 -22.74 -11.41
C PRO A 443 -11.09 -22.58 -11.24
N LEU A 444 -11.76 -21.99 -12.22
CA LEU A 444 -13.19 -21.70 -12.17
C LEU A 444 -14.02 -22.99 -12.10
N SER A 445 -14.80 -23.11 -11.04
CA SER A 445 -15.86 -24.11 -10.92
C SER A 445 -17.20 -23.56 -11.45
N GLU A 446 -17.44 -22.27 -11.25
CA GLU A 446 -18.69 -21.60 -11.60
C GLU A 446 -18.39 -20.20 -12.19
N PRO A 447 -18.78 -19.92 -13.44
CA PRO A 447 -19.54 -20.75 -14.38
C PRO A 447 -18.74 -21.95 -14.93
N PRO A 448 -19.40 -23.05 -15.32
CA PRO A 448 -18.74 -24.21 -15.93
C PRO A 448 -17.97 -23.83 -17.21
N ALA A 449 -16.86 -24.53 -17.47
CA ALA A 449 -16.00 -24.27 -18.63
C ALA A 449 -16.72 -24.29 -19.99
N ASP A 450 -17.78 -25.10 -20.13
CA ASP A 450 -18.57 -25.15 -21.37
C ASP A 450 -19.38 -23.87 -21.60
N ILE A 451 -19.83 -23.20 -20.53
CA ILE A 451 -20.50 -21.90 -20.61
C ILE A 451 -19.49 -20.81 -20.97
N ILE A 452 -18.30 -20.84 -20.36
CA ILE A 452 -17.21 -19.89 -20.65
C ILE A 452 -16.85 -19.94 -22.15
N LYS A 453 -16.70 -21.15 -22.72
CA LYS A 453 -16.38 -21.35 -24.14
C LYS A 453 -17.45 -20.83 -25.11
N GLN A 454 -18.70 -20.72 -24.67
CA GLN A 454 -19.78 -20.17 -25.52
C GLN A 454 -19.72 -18.64 -25.62
N GLY A 455 -18.92 -17.99 -24.77
CA GLY A 455 -18.66 -16.55 -24.82
C GLY A 455 -19.40 -15.75 -23.75
N VAL A 456 -19.19 -14.43 -23.82
CA VAL A 456 -19.59 -13.47 -22.77
C VAL A 456 -21.09 -13.50 -22.49
N ASP A 457 -21.92 -13.56 -23.52
CA ASP A 457 -23.38 -13.56 -23.36
C ASP A 457 -23.91 -14.81 -22.64
N SER A 458 -23.33 -15.99 -22.91
CA SER A 458 -23.69 -17.22 -22.20
C SER A 458 -23.29 -17.16 -20.73
N VAL A 459 -22.11 -16.60 -20.42
CA VAL A 459 -21.67 -16.37 -19.04
C VAL A 459 -22.62 -15.40 -18.33
N LYS A 460 -22.94 -14.26 -18.95
CA LYS A 460 -23.90 -13.28 -18.40
C LYS A 460 -25.24 -13.95 -18.10
N GLN A 461 -25.84 -14.65 -19.06
CA GLN A 461 -27.13 -15.33 -18.87
C GLN A 461 -27.10 -16.39 -17.77
N TYR A 462 -26.03 -17.17 -17.68
CA TYR A 462 -25.86 -18.16 -16.60
C TYR A 462 -25.82 -17.47 -15.24
N MET A 463 -25.02 -16.42 -15.10
CA MET A 463 -24.90 -15.67 -13.84
C MET A 463 -26.20 -14.91 -13.50
N SER A 464 -26.92 -14.35 -14.47
CA SER A 464 -28.22 -13.70 -14.22
C SER A 464 -29.27 -14.67 -13.69
N LYS A 465 -29.29 -15.92 -14.19
CA LYS A 465 -30.18 -16.97 -13.66
C LYS A 465 -29.83 -17.34 -12.23
N ARG A 466 -28.53 -17.45 -11.94
CA ARG A 466 -28.01 -17.74 -10.61
C ARG A 466 -28.35 -16.62 -9.63
N TRP A 467 -28.23 -15.36 -10.05
CA TRP A 467 -28.65 -14.20 -9.26
C TRP A 467 -30.14 -14.23 -8.91
N LEU A 468 -31.01 -14.56 -9.87
CA LEU A 468 -32.45 -14.70 -9.60
C LEU A 468 -32.73 -15.81 -8.58
N GLN A 469 -32.01 -16.92 -8.69
CA GLN A 469 -32.11 -18.01 -7.72
C GLN A 469 -31.66 -17.56 -6.32
N PHE A 470 -30.51 -16.87 -6.23
CA PHE A 470 -30.03 -16.28 -4.98
C PHE A 470 -31.07 -15.35 -4.34
N LEU A 471 -31.70 -14.45 -5.11
CA LEU A 471 -32.74 -13.53 -4.60
C LEU A 471 -33.97 -14.28 -4.06
N ILE A 472 -34.40 -15.35 -4.73
CA ILE A 472 -35.53 -16.17 -4.28
C ILE A 472 -35.16 -16.88 -2.97
N GLU A 473 -33.97 -17.48 -2.91
CA GLU A 473 -33.47 -18.18 -1.73
C GLU A 473 -33.30 -17.21 -0.54
N GLU A 474 -32.85 -15.98 -0.78
CA GLU A 474 -32.72 -14.93 0.22
C GLU A 474 -34.10 -14.48 0.74
N GLU A 475 -35.08 -14.24 -0.14
CA GLU A 475 -36.45 -13.88 0.26
C GLU A 475 -37.12 -14.99 1.08
N GLU A 476 -36.93 -16.25 0.70
CA GLU A 476 -37.41 -17.40 1.49
C GLU A 476 -36.72 -17.48 2.86
N ARG A 477 -35.41 -17.18 2.93
CA ARG A 477 -34.66 -17.16 4.18
C ARG A 477 -35.14 -16.04 5.10
N GLU A 478 -35.39 -14.85 4.57
CA GLU A 478 -35.97 -13.73 5.33
C GLU A 478 -37.38 -14.05 5.83
N LYS A 479 -38.23 -14.66 4.99
CA LYS A 479 -39.57 -15.11 5.40
C LYS A 479 -39.49 -16.12 6.54
N LYS A 480 -38.61 -17.12 6.45
CA LYS A 480 -38.41 -18.11 7.53
C LYS A 480 -37.94 -17.44 8.83
N MET A 481 -36.96 -16.53 8.77
CA MET A 481 -36.50 -15.80 9.95
C MET A 481 -37.59 -14.91 10.55
N ALA A 482 -38.42 -14.26 9.72
CA ALA A 482 -39.55 -13.47 10.19
C ALA A 482 -40.64 -14.33 10.85
N GLU A 483 -40.95 -15.49 10.28
CA GLU A 483 -41.90 -16.46 10.86
C GLU A 483 -41.40 -16.99 12.21
N GLU A 484 -40.12 -17.36 12.31
CA GLU A 484 -39.48 -17.78 13.57
C GLU A 484 -39.48 -16.67 14.63
N ALA A 485 -39.26 -15.42 14.24
CA ALA A 485 -39.32 -14.26 15.14
C ALA A 485 -40.76 -13.98 15.63
N THR A 486 -41.77 -14.20 14.77
CA THR A 486 -43.20 -14.05 15.16
C THR A 486 -43.74 -15.22 15.99
N GLY A 487 -43.10 -16.39 15.96
CA GLY A 487 -43.46 -17.55 16.78
C GLY A 487 -43.22 -17.37 18.29
N GLN A 488 -42.42 -16.37 18.70
CA GLN A 488 -42.12 -16.08 20.11
C GLN A 488 -42.86 -14.87 20.69
N GLN A 489 -43.64 -14.11 19.91
CA GLN A 489 -44.44 -12.99 20.42
C GLN A 489 -45.84 -12.97 19.78
N GLY A 490 -46.86 -12.96 20.63
CA GLY A 490 -48.28 -12.99 20.26
C GLY A 490 -48.73 -11.81 19.37
N PRO A 491 -49.94 -11.89 18.80
CA PRO A 491 -50.36 -11.10 17.64
C PRO A 491 -50.76 -9.67 18.01
N GLN A 492 -49.82 -8.85 18.47
CA GLN A 492 -49.99 -7.40 18.60
C GLN A 492 -48.63 -6.71 18.44
N GLN A 493 -48.18 -6.53 17.18
CA GLN A 493 -47.36 -5.41 16.68
C GLN A 493 -46.59 -5.79 15.40
N LEU A 494 -47.25 -6.05 14.28
CA LEU A 494 -46.57 -6.05 12.98
C LEU A 494 -47.41 -5.34 11.93
N GLY A 495 -47.38 -3.99 12.00
CA GLY A 495 -48.04 -3.10 11.04
C GLY A 495 -47.08 -2.19 10.26
N TRP A 496 -45.76 -2.35 10.39
CA TRP A 496 -44.79 -1.39 9.82
C TRP A 496 -43.70 -1.97 8.90
N LEU A 497 -43.63 -3.29 8.68
CA LEU A 497 -42.62 -3.90 7.79
C LEU A 497 -43.12 -4.28 6.38
N THR A 498 -44.41 -4.11 6.06
CA THR A 498 -44.96 -4.53 4.76
C THR A 498 -44.83 -3.48 3.62
N ARG A 499 -43.94 -2.49 3.73
CA ARG A 499 -43.89 -1.37 2.75
C ARG A 499 -42.75 -1.37 1.72
N SER A 500 -41.95 -2.42 1.58
CA SER A 500 -40.88 -2.43 0.56
C SER A 500 -41.11 -3.33 -0.65
N VAL A 501 -42.17 -4.16 -0.68
CA VAL A 501 -42.29 -5.23 -1.70
C VAL A 501 -43.04 -4.82 -2.98
N SER A 502 -43.50 -3.57 -3.12
CA SER A 502 -44.25 -3.16 -4.33
C SER A 502 -43.37 -2.77 -5.53
N SER A 503 -42.05 -2.65 -5.36
CA SER A 503 -41.14 -2.18 -6.43
C SER A 503 -40.27 -3.29 -7.05
N VAL A 504 -40.04 -4.40 -6.34
CA VAL A 504 -39.17 -5.50 -6.83
C VAL A 504 -39.95 -6.51 -7.69
N GLY A 505 -41.22 -6.75 -7.39
CA GLY A 505 -42.09 -7.62 -8.21
C GLY A 505 -42.40 -7.09 -9.62
N LYS A 506 -42.17 -5.80 -9.89
CA LYS A 506 -42.33 -5.22 -11.24
C LYS A 506 -41.16 -5.51 -12.17
N LEU A 507 -39.95 -5.78 -11.65
CA LEU A 507 -38.76 -6.07 -12.45
C LEU A 507 -38.68 -7.56 -12.86
N ALA A 508 -39.22 -8.46 -12.03
CA ALA A 508 -39.36 -9.88 -12.38
C ALA A 508 -40.27 -10.08 -13.61
N GLY A 509 -41.27 -9.21 -13.80
CA GLY A 509 -42.17 -9.23 -14.95
C GLY A 509 -41.50 -8.83 -16.28
N THR A 510 -40.54 -7.91 -16.26
CA THR A 510 -39.84 -7.43 -17.47
C THR A 510 -38.78 -8.41 -17.97
N VAL A 511 -38.18 -9.22 -17.09
CA VAL A 511 -37.17 -10.22 -17.45
C VAL A 511 -37.81 -11.53 -17.95
N ALA A 512 -39.01 -11.88 -17.46
CA ALA A 512 -39.78 -13.02 -17.98
C ALA A 512 -40.17 -12.84 -19.48
N GLU A 513 -40.27 -11.59 -19.95
CA GLU A 513 -40.50 -11.25 -21.37
C GLU A 513 -39.27 -11.55 -22.26
N TYR A 514 -38.07 -11.64 -21.68
CA TYR A 514 -36.81 -11.91 -22.39
C TYR A 514 -36.49 -13.40 -22.56
N LEU A 515 -37.05 -14.27 -21.71
CA LEU A 515 -36.78 -15.72 -21.72
C LEU A 515 -37.70 -16.53 -22.65
N SER A 516 -38.60 -15.87 -23.39
CA SER A 516 -39.50 -16.54 -24.34
C SER A 516 -38.94 -16.52 -25.77
N PRO A 517 -38.74 -17.68 -26.43
CA PRO A 517 -38.44 -17.69 -27.85
C PRO A 517 -39.67 -17.21 -28.62
N ARG A 518 -39.44 -16.23 -29.51
CA ARG A 518 -40.45 -15.57 -30.36
C ARG A 518 -41.23 -16.62 -31.18
N ALA A 519 -42.39 -17.04 -30.69
CA ALA A 519 -43.34 -17.86 -31.44
C ALA A 519 -44.78 -17.37 -31.20
N ASN A 520 -45.39 -16.88 -32.28
CA ASN A 520 -46.81 -16.56 -32.52
C ASN A 520 -47.73 -16.28 -31.32
N ARG A 521 -48.16 -15.01 -31.22
CA ARG A 521 -49.34 -14.58 -30.47
C ARG A 521 -50.61 -15.28 -30.99
N PRO A 522 -51.45 -15.88 -30.15
CA PRO A 522 -52.89 -15.91 -30.35
C PRO A 522 -53.55 -14.77 -29.57
N ASN A 523 -54.64 -14.24 -30.11
CA ASN A 523 -55.45 -13.16 -29.55
C ASN A 523 -55.83 -13.41 -28.08
N ARG A 524 -55.64 -12.39 -27.24
CA ARG A 524 -56.19 -12.35 -25.88
C ARG A 524 -57.68 -11.98 -25.96
N ASP A 525 -58.54 -12.89 -25.51
CA ASP A 525 -59.95 -12.63 -25.28
C ASP A 525 -60.17 -11.72 -24.06
N SER A 526 -61.07 -10.75 -24.23
CA SER A 526 -61.34 -9.60 -23.35
C SER A 526 -62.30 -9.90 -22.19
N TYR A 527 -62.18 -11.04 -21.49
CA TYR A 527 -63.23 -11.44 -20.52
C TYR A 527 -62.82 -11.96 -19.14
N LEU A 528 -61.57 -11.78 -18.69
CA LEU A 528 -61.12 -12.34 -17.41
C LEU A 528 -60.42 -11.37 -16.45
N ASP A 529 -60.85 -10.10 -16.39
CA ASP A 529 -60.49 -9.19 -15.30
C ASP A 529 -61.74 -8.63 -14.61
N GLN A 530 -62.44 -9.47 -13.83
CA GLN A 530 -63.28 -9.02 -12.71
C GLN A 530 -63.22 -10.03 -11.56
N GLN A 531 -62.79 -9.54 -10.39
CA GLN A 531 -62.86 -10.15 -9.05
C GLN A 531 -61.89 -11.35 -8.84
N PHE A 532 -61.02 -11.41 -7.83
CA PHE A 532 -61.04 -10.96 -6.43
C PHE A 532 -59.63 -10.59 -5.96
#